data_AF-A0A412EW38-F1
#
_entry.id   AF-A0A412EW38-F1
#
_cell.length_a   1.000
_cell.length_b   1.000
_cell.length_c   1.000
_cell.angle_alpha   90.00
_cell.angle_beta   90.00
_cell.angle_gamma   90.00
#
_symmetry.space_group_name_H-M   'P 1'
#
loop_
_entity.id
_entity.type
_entity.pdbx_description
1 polymer ?
#
loop_
_entity_poly.entity_id
_entity_poly.type
_entity_poly.pdbx_seq_one_letter_code
_entity_poly.pdbx_strand_id
1 'polypeptide(L)'
;KGKLLVDEETKWIVEKIFSLAYQGYGSAKITKILREEKVPTASWLNFTRYGTFAHIFEGKPESKRYEWTIAHVKAILKSEVYIGNSVHNRQSTVSFKSKKKVRKPESEWFRVENTHEPIIDKEVFYRVQEQIKSRRRQTKEKATPIFAGLVKCADCGWSMRFATNKANKTPYSYYACSYYGQFGKGNCSMHYIRYDVLYQAVLERLQYWAKAVQQDEEKVLN
;
A
#
# COMPACT_ATOMS: atom_id res chain seq x y z
N LYS A 1 -3.52 -4.37 -32.61
CA LYS A 1 -2.88 -5.01 -31.43
C LYS A 1 -2.75 -3.97 -30.32
N GLY A 2 -3.03 -4.32 -29.05
CA GLY A 2 -2.83 -3.42 -27.91
C GLY A 2 -4.00 -2.54 -27.48
N LYS A 3 -5.26 -2.89 -27.82
CA LYS A 3 -6.45 -2.18 -27.32
C LYS A 3 -6.86 -2.75 -25.97
N LEU A 4 -7.19 -1.87 -25.02
CA LEU A 4 -7.85 -2.25 -23.78
C LEU A 4 -9.33 -2.52 -24.07
N LEU A 5 -9.82 -3.66 -23.61
CA LEU A 5 -11.21 -4.08 -23.76
C LEU A 5 -11.80 -4.30 -22.36
N VAL A 6 -13.07 -3.97 -22.21
CA VAL A 6 -13.82 -4.19 -20.98
C VAL A 6 -14.03 -5.69 -20.77
N ASP A 7 -13.74 -6.18 -19.56
CA ASP A 7 -14.09 -7.53 -19.14
C ASP A 7 -15.45 -7.50 -18.44
N GLU A 8 -16.51 -7.89 -19.15
CA GLU A 8 -17.89 -7.89 -18.64
C GLU A 8 -18.08 -8.75 -17.39
N GLU A 9 -17.27 -9.81 -17.20
CA GLU A 9 -17.40 -10.68 -16.03
C GLU A 9 -16.86 -10.02 -14.75
N THR A 10 -15.93 -9.06 -14.88
CA THR A 10 -15.28 -8.41 -13.73
C THR A 10 -15.55 -6.92 -13.62
N LYS A 11 -16.16 -6.30 -14.64
CA LYS A 11 -16.58 -4.90 -14.67
C LYS A 11 -17.40 -4.50 -13.43
N TRP A 12 -18.36 -5.34 -13.04
CA TRP A 12 -19.24 -5.08 -11.88
C TRP A 12 -18.46 -4.88 -10.57
N ILE A 13 -17.28 -5.48 -10.42
CA ILE A 13 -16.42 -5.30 -9.24
C ILE A 13 -15.92 -3.86 -9.17
N VAL A 14 -15.51 -3.30 -10.32
CA VAL A 14 -15.06 -1.92 -10.43
C VAL A 14 -16.23 -0.97 -10.16
N GLU A 15 -17.38 -1.19 -10.79
CA GLU A 15 -18.59 -0.40 -10.58
C GLU A 15 -19.03 -0.41 -9.12
N LYS A 16 -19.00 -1.58 -8.47
CA LYS A 16 -19.29 -1.71 -7.04
C LYS A 16 -18.32 -0.89 -6.18
N ILE A 17 -17.02 -0.96 -6.47
CA ILE A 17 -15.99 -0.19 -5.75
C ILE A 17 -16.24 1.32 -5.89
N PHE A 18 -16.55 1.80 -7.10
CA PHE A 18 -16.82 3.21 -7.35
C PHE A 18 -18.15 3.65 -6.74
N SER A 19 -19.21 2.84 -6.80
CA SER A 19 -20.50 3.11 -6.16
C SER A 19 -20.36 3.26 -4.64
N LEU A 20 -19.66 2.33 -3.98
CA LEU A 20 -19.37 2.43 -2.54
C LEU A 20 -18.53 3.69 -2.23
N ALA A 21 -17.52 3.99 -3.04
CA ALA A 21 -16.71 5.19 -2.85
C ALA A 21 -17.54 6.46 -3.00
N TYR A 22 -18.42 6.52 -4.00
CA TYR A 22 -19.31 7.65 -4.28
C TYR A 22 -20.27 7.93 -3.12
N GLN A 23 -20.80 6.88 -2.49
CA GLN A 23 -21.60 6.95 -1.25
C GLN A 23 -20.79 7.39 -0.02
N GLY A 24 -19.48 7.62 -0.16
CA GLY A 24 -18.63 8.09 0.91
C GLY A 24 -18.01 6.98 1.77
N TYR A 25 -17.91 5.75 1.27
CA TYR A 25 -17.17 4.70 1.96
C TYR A 25 -15.67 4.89 1.73
N GLY A 26 -14.87 4.93 2.79
CA GLY A 26 -13.41 4.99 2.67
C GLY A 26 -12.83 3.65 2.20
N SER A 27 -11.66 3.66 1.56
CA SER A 27 -11.04 2.44 1.00
C SER A 27 -10.89 1.29 2.00
N ALA A 28 -10.68 1.59 3.29
CA ALA A 28 -10.64 0.58 4.35
C ALA A 28 -12.00 -0.10 4.57
N LYS A 29 -13.09 0.69 4.61
CA LYS A 29 -14.46 0.17 4.75
C LYS A 29 -14.88 -0.63 3.51
N ILE A 30 -14.55 -0.13 2.32
CA ILE A 30 -14.77 -0.86 1.06
C ILE A 30 -14.03 -2.20 1.08
N THR A 31 -12.75 -2.22 1.48
CA THR A 31 -11.96 -3.45 1.57
C THR A 31 -12.62 -4.48 2.50
N LYS A 32 -13.17 -4.03 3.64
CA LYS A 32 -13.88 -4.89 4.59
C LYS A 32 -15.14 -5.49 3.96
N ILE A 33 -15.97 -4.65 3.31
CA ILE A 33 -17.20 -5.09 2.62
C ILE A 33 -16.88 -6.15 1.56
N LEU A 34 -15.90 -5.90 0.69
CA LEU A 34 -15.51 -6.85 -0.37
C LEU A 34 -15.06 -8.21 0.19
N ARG A 35 -14.41 -8.21 1.35
CA ARG A 35 -13.99 -9.45 2.02
C ARG A 35 -15.16 -10.20 2.64
N GLU A 36 -16.05 -9.48 3.32
CA GLU A 36 -17.24 -10.04 3.97
C GLU A 36 -18.19 -10.66 2.95
N GLU A 37 -18.38 -9.99 1.81
CA GLU A 37 -19.19 -10.47 0.69
C GLU A 37 -18.48 -11.51 -0.19
N LYS A 38 -17.24 -11.89 0.14
CA LYS A 38 -16.42 -12.83 -0.65
C LYS A 38 -16.34 -12.44 -2.14
N VAL A 39 -16.07 -11.18 -2.42
CA VAL A 39 -15.83 -10.70 -3.79
C VAL A 39 -14.42 -11.13 -4.23
N PRO A 40 -14.26 -11.88 -5.33
CA PRO A 40 -12.95 -12.33 -5.79
C PRO A 40 -12.08 -11.16 -6.26
N THR A 41 -10.76 -11.28 -6.09
CA THR A 41 -9.81 -10.30 -6.64
C THR A 41 -9.60 -10.54 -8.14
N ALA A 42 -9.44 -9.47 -8.92
CA ALA A 42 -9.18 -9.58 -10.35
C ALA A 42 -7.89 -10.37 -10.66
N SER A 43 -6.85 -10.22 -9.83
CA SER A 43 -5.59 -10.99 -9.98
C SER A 43 -5.80 -12.49 -9.78
N TRP A 44 -6.67 -12.90 -8.85
CA TRP A 44 -7.03 -14.30 -8.66
C TRP A 44 -7.81 -14.85 -9.87
N LEU A 45 -8.80 -14.09 -10.36
CA LEU A 45 -9.58 -14.50 -11.54
C LEU A 45 -8.68 -14.67 -12.77
N ASN A 46 -7.77 -13.73 -13.01
CA ASN A 46 -6.80 -13.80 -14.10
C ASN A 46 -5.80 -14.96 -13.95
N PHE A 47 -5.45 -15.33 -12.72
CA PHE A 47 -4.67 -16.55 -12.45
C PHE A 47 -5.45 -17.80 -12.80
N THR A 48 -6.70 -17.92 -12.34
CA THR A 48 -7.53 -19.10 -12.62
C THR A 48 -7.87 -19.26 -14.10
N ARG A 49 -8.02 -18.16 -14.85
CA ARG A 49 -8.39 -18.18 -16.28
C ARG A 49 -7.21 -18.40 -17.21
N TYR A 50 -6.10 -17.70 -16.95
CA TYR A 50 -4.98 -17.58 -17.91
C TYR A 50 -3.63 -18.03 -17.37
N GLY A 51 -3.55 -18.46 -16.10
CA GLY A 51 -2.28 -18.76 -15.43
C GLY A 51 -1.42 -17.52 -15.12
N THR A 52 -1.89 -16.32 -15.45
CA THR A 52 -1.18 -15.08 -15.11
C THR A 52 -1.07 -14.91 -13.59
N PHE A 53 -0.02 -14.26 -13.08
CA PHE A 53 0.23 -14.18 -11.63
C PHE A 53 0.50 -15.52 -10.92
N ALA A 54 0.86 -16.60 -11.64
CA ALA A 54 1.22 -17.90 -11.03
C ALA A 54 2.28 -17.77 -9.93
N HIS A 55 3.33 -16.98 -10.15
CA HIS A 55 4.36 -16.69 -9.13
C HIS A 55 3.82 -16.11 -7.80
N ILE A 56 2.57 -15.63 -7.76
CA ILE A 56 1.89 -15.11 -6.57
C ILE A 56 0.96 -16.16 -5.95
N PHE A 57 0.20 -16.88 -6.78
CA PHE A 57 -0.95 -17.69 -6.33
C PHE A 57 -0.76 -19.20 -6.44
N GLU A 58 0.22 -19.68 -7.20
CA GLU A 58 0.49 -21.11 -7.32
C GLU A 58 0.86 -21.72 -5.95
N GLY A 59 0.21 -22.83 -5.60
CA GLY A 59 0.37 -23.48 -4.30
C GLY A 59 -0.21 -22.70 -3.10
N LYS A 60 -0.98 -21.62 -3.33
CA LYS A 60 -1.65 -20.88 -2.25
C LYS A 60 -3.07 -21.40 -2.01
N PRO A 61 -3.60 -21.28 -0.76
CA PRO A 61 -4.95 -21.72 -0.44
C PRO A 61 -6.02 -20.86 -1.14
N GLU A 62 -7.18 -21.46 -1.41
CA GLU A 62 -8.36 -20.79 -2.04
C GLU A 62 -8.80 -19.53 -1.29
N SER A 63 -8.52 -19.44 0.02
CA SER A 63 -8.82 -18.25 0.82
C SER A 63 -8.13 -16.98 0.30
N LYS A 64 -7.04 -17.10 -0.46
CA LYS A 64 -6.37 -15.97 -1.16
C LYS A 64 -7.27 -15.27 -2.16
N ARG A 65 -8.30 -15.94 -2.70
CA ARG A 65 -9.25 -15.38 -3.65
C ARG A 65 -9.87 -14.07 -3.20
N TYR A 66 -10.09 -13.93 -1.89
CA TYR A 66 -10.81 -12.80 -1.28
C TYR A 66 -9.88 -11.82 -0.54
N GLU A 67 -8.56 -11.94 -0.68
CA GLU A 67 -7.60 -11.09 0.03
C GLU A 67 -7.46 -9.68 -0.58
N TRP A 68 -8.54 -8.90 -0.55
CA TRP A 68 -8.50 -7.49 -0.91
C TRP A 68 -7.61 -6.70 0.02
N THR A 69 -6.67 -5.92 -0.50
CA THR A 69 -5.90 -4.98 0.31
C THR A 69 -6.43 -3.56 0.10
N ILE A 70 -6.21 -2.68 1.09
CA ILE A 70 -6.54 -1.25 0.96
C ILE A 70 -5.78 -0.65 -0.24
N ALA A 71 -4.58 -1.16 -0.54
CA ALA A 71 -3.79 -0.73 -1.68
C ALA A 71 -4.47 -1.08 -3.01
N HIS A 72 -5.07 -2.28 -3.15
CA HIS A 72 -5.83 -2.66 -4.35
C HIS A 72 -6.98 -1.69 -4.60
N VAL A 73 -7.82 -1.45 -3.59
CA VAL A 73 -8.96 -0.53 -3.70
C VAL A 73 -8.49 0.89 -4.05
N LYS A 74 -7.42 1.39 -3.41
CA LYS A 74 -6.85 2.70 -3.73
C LYS A 74 -6.29 2.78 -5.15
N ALA A 75 -5.66 1.72 -5.64
CA ALA A 75 -5.13 1.67 -7.00
C ALA A 75 -6.27 1.72 -8.02
N ILE A 76 -7.36 0.99 -7.78
CA ILE A 76 -8.55 1.01 -8.63
C ILE A 76 -9.16 2.41 -8.67
N LEU A 77 -9.48 2.97 -7.49
CA LEU A 77 -10.13 4.27 -7.39
C LEU A 77 -9.31 5.41 -8.01
N LYS A 78 -7.98 5.31 -8.07
CA LYS A 78 -7.12 6.35 -8.66
C LYS A 78 -6.82 6.17 -10.14
N SER A 79 -7.19 5.02 -10.73
CA SER A 79 -6.78 4.71 -12.09
C SER A 79 -7.73 5.34 -13.10
N GLU A 80 -7.22 6.26 -13.91
CA GLU A 80 -7.99 6.87 -15.00
C GLU A 80 -8.25 5.93 -16.18
N VAL A 81 -7.70 4.71 -16.15
CA VAL A 81 -8.07 3.65 -17.07
C VAL A 81 -9.59 3.41 -17.02
N TYR A 82 -10.20 3.46 -15.84
CA TYR A 82 -11.64 3.21 -15.73
C TYR A 82 -12.53 4.30 -16.32
N ILE A 83 -11.97 5.47 -16.68
CA ILE A 83 -12.66 6.54 -17.41
C ILE A 83 -12.19 6.63 -18.88
N GLY A 84 -11.53 5.59 -19.40
CA GLY A 84 -11.09 5.51 -20.80
C GLY A 84 -9.76 6.19 -21.10
N ASN A 85 -9.04 6.71 -20.10
CA ASN A 85 -7.79 7.42 -20.32
C ASN A 85 -6.57 6.49 -20.20
N SER A 86 -5.55 6.72 -21.03
CA SER A 86 -4.24 6.10 -20.90
C SER A 86 -3.24 7.09 -20.29
N VAL A 87 -2.46 6.63 -19.31
CA VAL A 87 -1.49 7.47 -18.58
C VAL A 87 -0.12 6.80 -18.60
N HIS A 88 0.85 7.45 -19.25
CA HIS A 88 2.20 6.96 -19.45
C HIS A 88 3.23 7.74 -18.63
N ASN A 89 4.50 7.30 -18.66
CA ASN A 89 5.63 7.94 -17.98
C ASN A 89 5.44 8.10 -16.45
N ARG A 90 4.76 7.14 -15.81
CA ARG A 90 4.53 7.14 -14.36
C ARG A 90 5.84 6.90 -13.56
N GLN A 91 6.79 6.17 -14.11
CA GLN A 91 8.02 5.79 -13.41
C GLN A 91 9.22 5.79 -14.36
N SER A 92 10.41 6.07 -13.84
CA SER A 92 11.70 5.90 -14.52
C SER A 92 12.67 5.09 -13.64
N THR A 93 13.85 4.78 -14.16
CA THR A 93 14.97 4.29 -13.36
C THR A 93 15.81 5.46 -12.83
N VAL A 94 16.52 5.26 -11.72
CA VAL A 94 17.46 6.27 -11.18
C VAL A 94 18.54 6.62 -12.21
N SER A 95 19.02 5.61 -12.92
CA SER A 95 19.98 5.74 -14.02
C SER A 95 19.83 4.55 -14.95
N PHE A 96 20.50 4.57 -16.10
CA PHE A 96 20.52 3.44 -17.04
C PHE A 96 21.15 2.19 -16.44
N LYS A 97 22.05 2.32 -15.44
CA LYS A 97 22.72 1.21 -14.76
C LYS A 97 21.93 0.63 -13.58
N SER A 98 20.87 1.31 -13.13
CA SER A 98 20.11 0.89 -11.95
C SER A 98 18.72 0.40 -12.34
N LYS A 99 18.34 -0.79 -11.86
CA LYS A 99 16.96 -1.29 -11.98
C LYS A 99 16.00 -0.63 -10.97
N LYS A 100 16.51 0.20 -10.06
CA LYS A 100 15.70 0.89 -9.04
C LYS A 100 14.73 1.86 -9.72
N LYS A 101 13.43 1.60 -9.58
CA LYS A 101 12.36 2.44 -10.11
C LYS A 101 12.06 3.61 -9.18
N VAL A 102 11.86 4.80 -9.76
CA VAL A 102 11.47 6.02 -9.06
C VAL A 102 10.18 6.55 -9.68
N ARG A 103 9.26 7.01 -8.82
CA ARG A 103 8.00 7.59 -9.25
C ARG A 103 8.24 9.02 -9.76
N LYS A 104 7.75 9.32 -10.96
CA LYS A 104 7.80 10.68 -11.52
C LYS A 104 6.68 11.57 -10.99
N PRO A 105 6.90 12.89 -10.86
CA PRO A 105 5.84 13.84 -10.54
C PRO A 105 4.70 13.80 -11.57
N GLU A 106 3.49 14.11 -11.14
CA GLU A 106 2.28 14.06 -11.99
C GLU A 106 2.35 15.00 -13.20
N SER A 107 3.08 16.10 -13.10
CA SER A 107 3.31 17.06 -14.19
C SER A 107 4.10 16.48 -15.36
N GLU A 108 4.87 15.40 -15.15
CA GLU A 108 5.61 14.72 -16.21
C GLU A 108 4.80 13.59 -16.87
N TRP A 109 3.60 13.26 -16.37
CA TRP A 109 2.83 12.14 -16.91
C TRP A 109 2.15 12.56 -18.22
N PHE A 110 2.27 11.70 -19.22
CA PHE A 110 1.53 11.88 -20.47
C PHE A 110 0.15 11.25 -20.33
N ARG A 111 -0.90 12.05 -20.51
CA ARG A 111 -2.30 11.62 -20.43
C ARG A 111 -2.93 11.71 -21.81
N VAL A 112 -3.49 10.61 -22.28
CA VAL A 112 -4.24 10.54 -23.52
C VAL A 112 -5.66 10.13 -23.17
N GLU A 113 -6.64 10.97 -23.49
CA GLU A 113 -8.04 10.72 -23.16
C GLU A 113 -8.73 9.81 -24.18
N ASN A 114 -9.81 9.16 -23.75
CA ASN A 114 -10.74 8.40 -24.62
C ASN A 114 -10.04 7.34 -25.51
N THR A 115 -9.05 6.66 -24.95
CA THR A 115 -8.27 5.61 -25.63
C THR A 115 -8.98 4.26 -25.72
N HIS A 116 -9.98 4.03 -24.86
CA HIS A 116 -10.78 2.81 -24.81
C HIS A 116 -12.12 3.10 -24.13
N GLU A 117 -13.03 2.13 -24.20
CA GLU A 117 -14.35 2.21 -23.58
C GLU A 117 -14.24 2.36 -22.05
N PRO A 118 -14.87 3.39 -21.46
CA PRO A 118 -14.86 3.59 -20.02
C PRO A 118 -15.78 2.59 -19.30
N ILE A 119 -15.41 2.26 -18.05
CA ILE A 119 -16.29 1.50 -17.14
C ILE A 119 -17.08 2.47 -16.24
N ILE A 120 -16.51 3.64 -15.94
CA ILE A 120 -17.06 4.62 -15.00
C ILE A 120 -17.15 5.98 -15.69
N ASP A 121 -18.22 6.72 -15.41
CA ASP A 121 -18.38 8.09 -15.87
C ASP A 121 -17.31 9.02 -15.29
N LYS A 122 -16.86 9.99 -16.10
CA LYS A 122 -15.83 10.97 -15.70
C LYS A 122 -16.28 11.74 -14.46
N GLU A 123 -17.55 12.11 -14.39
CA GLU A 123 -18.17 12.85 -13.29
C GLU A 123 -18.11 12.07 -11.98
N VAL A 124 -18.45 10.77 -12.02
CA VAL A 124 -18.37 9.87 -10.87
C VAL A 124 -16.92 9.74 -10.40
N PHE A 125 -15.99 9.54 -11.32
CA PHE A 125 -14.57 9.42 -11.00
C PHE A 125 -14.01 10.67 -10.32
N TYR A 126 -14.26 11.85 -10.89
CA TYR A 126 -13.73 13.11 -10.35
C TYR A 126 -14.36 13.45 -8.99
N ARG A 127 -15.66 13.21 -8.81
CA ARG A 127 -16.31 13.35 -7.49
C ARG A 127 -15.69 12.44 -6.44
N VAL A 128 -15.38 11.19 -6.80
CA VAL A 128 -14.65 10.27 -5.91
C VAL A 128 -13.24 10.77 -5.61
N GLN A 129 -12.50 11.31 -6.59
CA GLN A 129 -11.17 11.88 -6.34
C GLN A 129 -11.24 13.04 -5.34
N GLU A 130 -12.24 13.90 -5.46
CA GLU A 130 -12.45 15.02 -4.54
C GLU A 130 -12.75 14.54 -3.13
N GLN A 131 -13.62 13.55 -2.95
CA GLN A 131 -13.88 12.94 -1.65
C GLN A 131 -12.63 12.29 -1.04
N ILE A 132 -11.77 11.67 -1.85
CA ILE A 132 -10.50 11.11 -1.39
C ILE A 132 -9.56 12.23 -0.93
N LYS A 133 -9.49 13.33 -1.67
CA LYS A 133 -8.66 14.50 -1.32
C LYS A 133 -9.15 15.14 -0.02
N SER A 134 -10.46 15.34 0.16
CA SER A 134 -11.04 15.98 1.35
C SER A 134 -10.84 15.17 2.63
N ARG A 135 -10.81 13.83 2.54
CA ARG A 135 -10.54 12.95 3.69
C ARG A 135 -9.08 12.93 4.13
N ARG A 136 -8.15 13.38 3.28
CA ARG A 136 -6.73 13.35 3.58
C ARG A 136 -6.43 14.37 4.66
N ARG A 137 -6.25 13.91 5.91
CA ARG A 137 -5.68 14.74 6.98
C ARG A 137 -4.32 15.26 6.51
N GLN A 138 -4.15 16.58 6.49
CA GLN A 138 -2.86 17.19 6.25
C GLN A 138 -1.99 16.98 7.49
N THR A 139 -0.91 16.21 7.35
CA THR A 139 0.11 16.11 8.39
C THR A 139 0.91 17.41 8.38
N LYS A 140 0.81 18.21 9.45
CA LYS A 140 1.55 19.48 9.59
C LYS A 140 3.07 19.27 9.68
N GLU A 141 3.50 18.11 10.17
CA GLU A 141 4.91 17.78 10.36
C GLU A 141 5.44 16.96 9.16
N LYS A 142 6.47 17.48 8.48
CA LYS A 142 7.15 16.83 7.36
C LYS A 142 8.33 15.95 7.79
N ALA A 143 8.66 15.90 9.07
CA ALA A 143 9.80 15.13 9.56
C ALA A 143 9.49 13.63 9.46
N THR A 144 10.28 12.93 8.63
CA THR A 144 10.23 11.47 8.55
C THR A 144 10.99 10.91 9.75
N PRO A 145 10.39 10.04 10.58
CA PRO A 145 11.09 9.42 11.70
C PRO A 145 12.32 8.64 11.23
N ILE A 146 13.40 8.63 12.02
CA ILE A 146 14.69 8.04 11.61
C ILE A 146 14.61 6.54 11.27
N PHE A 147 13.67 5.80 11.90
CA PHE A 147 13.48 4.37 11.65
C PHE A 147 12.38 4.07 10.61
N ALA A 148 11.89 5.08 9.88
CA ALA A 148 10.87 4.89 8.87
C ALA A 148 11.31 3.85 7.82
N GLY A 149 10.48 2.82 7.63
CA GLY A 149 10.74 1.74 6.67
C GLY A 149 11.70 0.64 7.14
N LEU A 150 12.42 0.85 8.25
CA LEU A 150 13.38 -0.12 8.79
C LEU A 150 12.74 -1.13 9.74
N VAL A 151 11.78 -0.70 10.54
CA VAL A 151 11.19 -1.55 11.60
C VAL A 151 10.21 -2.59 11.03
N LYS A 152 10.43 -3.87 11.35
CA LYS A 152 9.58 -5.01 10.98
C LYS A 152 9.03 -5.72 12.22
N CYS A 153 7.83 -6.28 12.09
CA CYS A 153 7.23 -7.13 13.11
C CYS A 153 7.94 -8.48 13.13
N ALA A 154 8.36 -8.96 14.30
CA ALA A 154 9.02 -10.25 14.44
C ALA A 154 8.12 -11.42 13.99
N ASP A 155 6.85 -11.40 14.39
CA ASP A 155 5.94 -12.53 14.14
C ASP A 155 5.45 -12.64 12.69
N CYS A 156 5.03 -11.52 12.09
CA CYS A 156 4.40 -11.52 10.76
C CYS A 156 5.29 -10.98 9.64
N GLY A 157 6.48 -10.47 9.95
CA GLY A 157 7.44 -9.91 8.99
C GLY A 157 7.01 -8.59 8.31
N TRP A 158 5.78 -8.12 8.53
CA TRP A 158 5.29 -6.86 7.95
C TRP A 158 5.96 -5.63 8.59
N SER A 159 5.95 -4.51 7.86
CA SER A 159 6.45 -3.24 8.40
C SER A 159 5.64 -2.76 9.59
N MET A 160 6.30 -2.07 10.51
CA MET A 160 5.62 -1.39 11.62
C MET A 160 5.34 0.07 11.26
N ARG A 161 4.13 0.55 11.55
CA ARG A 161 3.70 1.94 11.32
C ARG A 161 4.14 2.82 12.48
N PHE A 162 4.68 3.99 12.17
CA PHE A 162 4.92 5.03 13.18
C PHE A 162 3.63 5.77 13.51
N ALA A 163 3.41 6.07 14.78
CA ALA A 163 2.32 6.92 15.25
C ALA A 163 2.69 7.63 16.56
N THR A 164 2.00 8.74 16.83
CA THR A 164 2.12 9.47 18.09
C THR A 164 0.77 9.43 18.81
N ASN A 165 0.78 8.96 20.05
CA ASN A 165 -0.36 9.11 20.95
C ASN A 165 -0.36 10.53 21.48
N LYS A 166 -1.38 11.32 21.10
CA LYS A 166 -1.59 12.70 21.59
C LYS A 166 -2.73 12.82 22.59
N ALA A 167 -3.40 11.71 22.93
CA ALA A 167 -4.54 11.70 23.85
C ALA A 167 -4.08 11.74 25.32
N ASN A 168 -2.87 11.30 25.60
CA ASN A 168 -2.30 11.32 26.95
C ASN A 168 -1.74 12.71 27.30
N LYS A 169 -1.73 13.03 28.60
CA LYS A 169 -1.10 14.25 29.15
C LYS A 169 0.35 14.39 28.72
N THR A 170 1.06 13.27 28.58
CA THR A 170 2.39 13.17 28.00
C THR A 170 2.34 12.40 26.68
N PRO A 171 2.39 13.11 25.53
CA PRO A 171 2.42 12.47 24.23
C PRO A 171 3.66 11.58 24.08
N TYR A 172 3.49 10.42 23.44
CA TYR A 172 4.61 9.54 23.10
C TYR A 172 4.45 8.97 21.70
N SER A 173 5.58 8.73 21.05
CA SER A 173 5.65 8.11 19.74
C SER A 173 5.97 6.62 19.84
N TYR A 174 5.46 5.83 18.90
CA TYR A 174 5.61 4.38 18.90
C TYR A 174 5.55 3.81 17.47
N TYR A 175 6.07 2.60 17.32
CA TYR A 175 5.86 1.75 16.17
C TYR A 175 4.87 0.64 16.52
N ALA A 176 3.90 0.37 15.65
CA ALA A 176 2.92 -0.71 15.83
C ALA A 176 2.82 -1.59 14.58
N CYS A 177 2.53 -2.87 14.74
CA CYS A 177 2.38 -3.79 13.61
C CYS A 177 1.32 -3.29 12.62
N SER A 178 1.71 -3.04 11.36
CA SER A 178 0.78 -2.56 10.34
C SER A 178 -0.22 -3.62 9.92
N TYR A 179 0.19 -4.90 9.95
CA TYR A 179 -0.66 -6.03 9.59
C TYR A 179 -1.82 -6.18 10.59
N TYR A 180 -1.53 -6.16 11.90
CA TYR A 180 -2.57 -6.11 12.93
C TYR A 180 -3.44 -4.86 12.81
N GLY A 181 -2.83 -3.68 12.61
CA GLY A 181 -3.59 -2.43 12.42
C GLY A 181 -4.51 -2.44 11.21
N GLN A 182 -4.20 -3.24 10.18
CA GLN A 182 -5.01 -3.36 8.97
C GLN A 182 -6.07 -4.47 9.07
N PHE A 183 -5.74 -5.61 9.68
CA PHE A 183 -6.57 -6.81 9.65
C PHE A 183 -7.23 -7.17 10.98
N GLY A 184 -6.85 -6.51 12.08
CA GLY A 184 -7.38 -6.79 13.41
C GLY A 184 -6.87 -8.10 14.01
N LYS A 185 -7.64 -8.62 14.98
CA LYS A 185 -7.34 -9.87 15.69
C LYS A 185 -7.42 -11.07 14.74
N GLY A 186 -6.52 -12.03 14.90
CA GLY A 186 -6.54 -13.34 14.21
C GLY A 186 -5.31 -13.61 13.33
N ASN A 187 -4.74 -12.57 12.70
CA ASN A 187 -3.60 -12.77 11.78
C ASN A 187 -2.25 -12.29 12.34
N CYS A 188 -2.26 -11.45 13.38
CA CYS A 188 -1.10 -11.05 14.18
C CYS A 188 -1.60 -10.53 15.53
N SER A 189 -0.70 -10.30 16.49
CA SER A 189 -1.01 -9.70 17.78
C SER A 189 -0.75 -8.17 17.77
N MET A 190 -1.14 -7.47 18.83
CA MET A 190 -0.97 -6.02 18.99
C MET A 190 0.48 -5.65 19.33
N HIS A 191 1.45 -6.09 18.52
CA HIS A 191 2.86 -5.74 18.72
C HIS A 191 3.07 -4.24 18.56
N TYR A 192 3.68 -3.64 19.57
CA TYR A 192 4.11 -2.26 19.54
C TYR A 192 5.40 -2.07 20.35
N ILE A 193 6.18 -1.06 19.99
CA ILE A 193 7.37 -0.62 20.72
C ILE A 193 7.38 0.91 20.76
N ARG A 194 7.68 1.50 21.93
CA ARG A 194 7.82 2.95 22.02
C ARG A 194 9.07 3.43 21.28
N TYR A 195 9.00 4.63 20.73
CA TYR A 195 10.07 5.22 19.95
C TYR A 195 11.35 5.43 20.78
N ASP A 196 11.21 5.91 22.02
CA ASP A 196 12.33 6.13 22.94
C ASP A 196 13.03 4.83 23.32
N VAL A 197 12.27 3.77 23.61
CA VAL A 197 12.82 2.43 23.90
C VAL A 197 13.58 1.88 22.70
N LEU A 198 12.98 1.97 21.50
CA LEU A 198 13.64 1.53 20.27
C LEU A 198 14.90 2.35 19.98
N TYR A 199 14.82 3.68 20.14
CA TYR A 199 15.94 4.58 19.91
C TYR A 199 17.11 4.23 20.80
N GLN A 200 16.85 4.04 22.09
CA GLN A 200 17.89 3.74 23.07
C GLN A 200 18.55 2.38 22.80
N ALA A 201 17.75 1.34 22.51
CA ALA A 201 18.28 0.02 22.19
C ALA A 201 19.18 0.04 20.93
N VAL A 202 18.78 0.79 19.89
CA VAL A 202 19.59 0.93 18.67
C VAL A 202 20.86 1.74 18.96
N LEU A 203 20.76 2.83 19.71
CA LEU A 203 21.90 3.68 20.07
C LEU A 203 22.96 2.89 20.85
N GLU A 204 22.53 2.15 21.88
CA GLU A 204 23.42 1.31 22.69
C GLU A 204 24.11 0.24 21.84
N ARG A 205 23.36 -0.38 20.92
CA ARG A 205 23.94 -1.39 20.02
C ARG A 205 24.95 -0.79 19.05
N LEU A 206 24.68 0.40 18.51
CA LEU A 206 25.62 1.13 17.65
C LEU A 206 26.88 1.54 18.41
N GLN A 207 26.74 2.05 19.63
CA GLN A 207 27.87 2.42 20.49
C GLN A 207 28.73 1.21 20.87
N TYR A 208 28.10 0.07 21.15
CA TYR A 208 28.81 -1.18 21.39
C TYR A 208 29.68 -1.57 20.18
N TRP A 209 29.10 -1.59 18.98
CA TRP A 209 29.83 -1.95 17.77
C TRP A 209 30.91 -0.92 17.41
N ALA A 210 30.65 0.37 17.60
CA ALA A 210 31.64 1.41 17.37
C ALA A 210 32.87 1.21 18.27
N LYS A 211 32.67 0.86 19.56
CA LYS A 211 33.77 0.53 20.48
C LYS A 211 34.49 -0.76 20.09
N ALA A 212 33.75 -1.80 19.71
CA ALA A 212 34.33 -3.08 19.31
C ALA A 212 35.24 -2.93 18.09
N VAL A 213 34.79 -2.17 17.07
CA VAL A 213 35.59 -1.89 15.86
C VAL A 213 36.83 -1.06 16.19
N GLN A 214 36.74 -0.10 17.11
CA GLN A 214 37.92 0.68 17.54
C GLN A 214 38.96 -0.16 18.29
N GLN A 215 38.54 -1.25 18.94
CA GLN A 215 39.43 -2.13 19.69
C GLN A 215 40.08 -3.18 18.79
N ASP A 216 39.30 -3.80 17.90
CA ASP A 216 39.76 -4.89 17.04
C ASP A 216 38.82 -5.03 15.83
N GLU A 217 39.19 -4.40 14.72
CA GLU A 217 38.39 -4.35 13.50
C GLU A 217 38.27 -5.74 12.83
N GLU A 218 39.35 -6.52 12.80
CA GLU A 218 39.38 -7.85 12.18
C GLU A 218 38.47 -8.85 12.88
N LYS A 219 38.31 -8.73 14.21
CA LYS A 219 37.43 -9.59 14.99
C LYS A 219 35.94 -9.29 14.83
N VAL A 220 35.58 -8.09 14.38
CA VAL A 220 34.18 -7.69 14.16
C VAL A 220 33.69 -8.06 12.75
N LEU A 221 34.62 -8.12 11.78
CA LEU A 221 34.31 -8.44 10.38
C LEU A 221 34.25 -9.94 10.09
N ASN A 222 34.87 -10.77 10.93
CA ASN A 222 34.85 -12.24 10.88
C ASN A 222 33.72 -12.83 11.75
#